data_AF-A0A7R9FZ31-F1
#
_entry.id   AF-A0A7R9FZ31-F1
#
_cell.length_a   1.000
_cell.length_b   1.000
_cell.length_c   1.000
_cell.angle_alpha   90.00
_cell.angle_beta   90.00
_cell.angle_gamma   90.00
#
_symmetry.space_group_name_H-M   'P 1'
#
loop_
_entity.id
_entity.type
_entity.pdbx_description
1 polymer ?
#
loop_
_entity_poly.entity_id
_entity_poly.type
_entity_poly.pdbx_seq_one_letter_code
_entity_poly.pdbx_strand_id
1 'polypeptide(L)'
;MKCLSGEQQPDRRTSKELDRKIREWSLSFNKAIKLLLLGTGESGKTTIIKQMKILHITGFSDSERLEKASEIRQNVHESIYDLVRHMPHLTPPIGLDDEMSEESVAYILALGEEGPQHFTEEYFDHVQTLWSDHGVQECFQSVFSEEACVSIKWAGVSSEFQSVQCVSWRVGQRVQCMDSCRLVFDCQDILYSRKRTTAIQRIEFSMKVPKTYGGGTQEFWMFDVGGQRGERCKWIQVFEGIHAILFLAAASDFDQTLREDNTTNRLTESIKIFEDVWRSRFLLDAGFIIFLNKQDLLKEKIQSGKQVNRYFPDYEHYQLDKKGIGKVVLEEVSPHLRGWRVENSLGKTTPSSPDRDSNLHLPVLSSRAQHDKRNVTRKKRRDSEDIFQLPGLSIPVKQQQRSCFYHFTVATDTNNIKTVFQDVHTMIIENNLGSILN
;
A
#
# COMPACT_ATOMS: atom_id res chain seq x y z
N MET A 1 63.13 -23.19 29.47
CA MET A 1 61.71 -23.04 29.06
C MET A 1 61.34 -21.57 29.17
N LYS A 2 61.16 -20.87 28.04
CA LYS A 2 60.66 -19.49 28.01
C LYS A 2 59.15 -19.55 27.85
N CYS A 3 58.42 -18.91 28.77
CA CYS A 3 56.96 -18.78 28.73
C CYS A 3 56.55 -17.91 27.53
N LEU A 4 55.79 -18.48 26.60
CA LEU A 4 55.09 -17.77 25.51
C LEU A 4 53.76 -17.23 26.05
N SER A 5 53.81 -16.09 26.73
CA SER A 5 52.63 -15.32 27.13
C SER A 5 52.39 -14.17 26.13
N GLY A 6 52.05 -14.50 24.88
CA GLY A 6 52.04 -13.51 23.79
C GLY A 6 50.84 -13.50 22.82
N GLU A 7 50.12 -14.61 22.60
CA GLU A 7 49.27 -14.71 21.39
C GLU A 7 47.76 -14.93 21.61
N GLN A 8 47.23 -14.79 22.84
CA GLN A 8 45.78 -14.95 23.11
C GLN A 8 45.03 -13.64 23.44
N GLN A 9 45.60 -12.46 23.13
CA GLN A 9 44.95 -11.17 23.42
C GLN A 9 44.07 -10.52 22.32
N PRO A 10 44.16 -10.84 21.01
CA PRO A 10 43.29 -10.17 20.03
C PRO A 10 41.83 -10.60 20.14
N ASP A 11 41.54 -11.86 20.45
CA ASP A 11 40.16 -12.39 20.54
C ASP A 11 39.35 -11.81 21.70
N ARG A 12 39.98 -11.55 22.85
CA ARG A 12 39.27 -11.05 24.03
C ARG A 12 38.83 -9.60 23.90
N ARG A 13 39.60 -8.77 23.18
CA ARG A 13 39.22 -7.37 22.89
C ARG A 13 38.11 -7.31 21.86
N THR A 14 38.22 -8.10 20.80
CA THR A 14 37.18 -8.22 19.76
C THR A 14 35.88 -8.78 20.33
N SER A 15 35.95 -9.79 21.20
CA SER A 15 34.79 -10.35 21.93
C SER A 15 34.15 -9.33 22.86
N LYS A 16 34.92 -8.58 23.67
CA LYS A 16 34.37 -7.52 24.53
C LYS A 16 33.70 -6.40 23.75
N GLU A 17 34.28 -6.01 22.62
CA GLU A 17 33.71 -4.99 21.74
C GLU A 17 32.43 -5.50 21.05
N LEU A 18 32.41 -6.77 20.64
CA LEU A 18 31.20 -7.41 20.12
C LEU A 18 30.09 -7.47 21.17
N ASP A 19 30.41 -7.89 22.40
CA ASP A 19 29.47 -7.93 23.52
C ASP A 19 28.92 -6.53 23.85
N ARG A 20 29.76 -5.50 23.75
CA ARG A 20 29.34 -4.10 23.91
C ARG A 20 28.34 -3.71 22.82
N LYS A 21 28.66 -3.99 21.55
CA LYS A 21 27.76 -3.72 20.41
C LYS A 21 26.44 -4.48 20.52
N ILE A 22 26.48 -5.75 20.97
CA ILE A 22 25.27 -6.55 21.21
C ILE A 22 24.41 -5.90 22.29
N ARG A 23 25.01 -5.49 23.42
CA ARG A 23 24.26 -4.82 24.50
C ARG A 23 23.65 -3.50 24.04
N GLU A 24 24.41 -2.68 23.34
CA GLU A 24 23.93 -1.40 22.80
C GLU A 24 22.79 -1.59 21.79
N TRP A 25 22.92 -2.60 20.91
CA TRP A 25 21.87 -2.96 19.97
C TRP A 25 20.62 -3.50 20.67
N SER A 26 20.76 -4.36 21.68
CA SER A 26 19.61 -4.87 22.45
C SER A 26 18.89 -3.75 23.21
N LEU A 27 19.63 -2.78 23.76
CA LEU A 27 19.05 -1.63 24.43
C LEU A 27 18.27 -0.73 23.45
N SER A 28 18.83 -0.45 22.27
CA SER A 28 18.12 0.35 21.26
C SER A 28 16.91 -0.39 20.70
N PHE A 29 17.04 -1.69 20.44
CA PHE A 29 15.97 -2.56 19.97
C PHE A 29 14.79 -2.62 20.95
N ASN A 30 15.06 -2.68 22.25
CA ASN A 30 14.02 -2.74 23.29
C ASN A 30 13.37 -1.37 23.55
N LYS A 31 14.08 -0.27 23.27
CA LYS A 31 13.56 1.10 23.45
C LYS A 31 12.71 1.57 22.26
N ALA A 32 13.02 1.10 21.05
CA ALA A 32 12.33 1.52 19.84
C ALA A 32 10.96 0.83 19.68
N ILE A 33 9.95 1.62 19.37
CA ILE A 33 8.63 1.10 18.98
C ILE A 33 8.70 0.61 17.55
N LYS A 34 8.27 -0.63 17.31
CA LYS A 34 8.41 -1.31 16.02
C LYS A 34 7.07 -1.38 15.30
N LEU A 35 7.02 -0.78 14.11
CA LEU A 35 5.85 -0.71 13.24
C LEU A 35 6.08 -1.53 11.98
N LEU A 36 5.11 -2.36 11.61
CA LEU A 36 5.17 -3.17 10.41
C LEU A 36 4.10 -2.75 9.40
N LEU A 37 4.50 -2.40 8.18
CA LEU A 37 3.58 -2.12 7.08
C LEU A 37 3.22 -3.42 6.34
N LEU A 38 1.94 -3.77 6.30
CA LEU A 38 1.42 -4.93 5.56
C LEU A 38 0.35 -4.52 4.56
N GLY A 39 0.04 -5.40 3.60
CA GLY A 39 -0.98 -5.17 2.57
C GLY A 39 -0.56 -5.68 1.20
N THR A 40 -1.49 -5.72 0.25
CA THR A 40 -1.26 -6.15 -1.14
C THR A 40 -0.19 -5.33 -1.85
N GLY A 41 0.33 -5.83 -2.98
CA GLY A 41 1.13 -5.00 -3.89
C GLY A 41 0.39 -3.70 -4.21
N GLU A 42 1.12 -2.59 -4.31
CA GLU A 42 0.57 -1.29 -4.78
C GLU A 42 -0.49 -0.64 -3.88
N SER A 43 -0.63 -1.13 -2.66
CA SER A 43 -1.48 -0.54 -1.61
C SER A 43 -0.97 0.80 -1.05
N GLY A 44 0.29 1.17 -1.30
CA GLY A 44 0.90 2.43 -0.85
C GLY A 44 1.87 2.33 0.33
N LYS A 45 2.28 1.12 0.76
CA LYS A 45 3.25 0.90 1.86
C LYS A 45 4.53 1.73 1.72
N THR A 46 5.22 1.59 0.59
CA THR A 46 6.46 2.33 0.31
C THR A 46 6.22 3.84 0.23
N THR A 47 5.03 4.29 -0.17
CA THR A 47 4.66 5.71 -0.15
C THR A 47 4.56 6.25 1.28
N ILE A 48 4.01 5.46 2.21
CA ILE A 48 4.00 5.82 3.64
C ILE A 48 5.42 5.94 4.20
N ILE A 49 6.34 5.03 3.83
CA ILE A 49 7.76 5.14 4.22
C ILE A 49 8.39 6.43 3.69
N LYS A 50 8.15 6.76 2.42
CA LYS A 50 8.63 8.00 1.81
C LYS A 50 8.08 9.23 2.56
N GLN A 51 6.80 9.23 2.95
CA GLN A 51 6.22 10.29 3.76
C GLN A 51 6.89 10.40 5.14
N MET A 52 7.20 9.27 5.79
CA MET A 52 7.92 9.30 7.08
C MET A 52 9.32 9.91 6.93
N LYS A 53 10.03 9.64 5.83
CA LYS A 53 11.30 10.31 5.54
C LYS A 53 11.14 11.82 5.40
N ILE A 54 10.12 12.27 4.65
CA ILE A 54 9.83 13.69 4.45
C ILE A 54 9.46 14.38 5.77
N LEU A 55 8.60 13.75 6.57
CA LEU A 55 8.05 14.34 7.80
C LEU A 55 9.01 14.29 8.99
N HIS A 56 9.83 13.24 9.08
CA HIS A 56 10.59 12.92 10.30
C HIS A 56 12.10 12.70 10.09
N ILE A 57 12.59 12.59 8.85
CA ILE A 57 14.00 12.26 8.57
C ILE A 57 14.62 13.24 7.54
N THR A 58 14.59 14.55 7.79
CA THR A 58 15.25 15.59 6.93
C THR A 58 15.00 15.50 5.41
N GLY A 59 14.04 14.69 4.94
CA GLY A 59 13.83 14.39 3.52
C GLY A 59 14.73 13.27 2.98
N PHE A 60 15.16 13.43 1.72
CA PHE A 60 16.00 12.48 0.99
C PHE A 60 17.38 13.08 0.77
N SER A 61 18.44 12.26 0.90
CA SER A 61 19.80 12.69 0.59
C SER A 61 19.99 12.93 -0.91
N ASP A 62 21.05 13.65 -1.30
CA ASP A 62 21.35 13.88 -2.73
C ASP A 62 21.65 12.58 -3.48
N SER A 63 22.27 11.59 -2.81
CA SER A 63 22.48 10.26 -3.39
C SER A 63 21.17 9.50 -3.59
N GLU A 64 20.24 9.55 -2.62
CA GLU A 64 18.91 8.96 -2.76
C GLU A 64 18.12 9.64 -3.87
N ARG A 65 18.16 10.97 -3.96
CA ARG A 65 17.51 11.74 -5.03
C ARG A 65 18.03 11.33 -6.41
N LEU A 66 19.33 11.09 -6.54
CA LEU A 66 19.92 10.63 -7.81
C LEU A 66 19.45 9.22 -8.19
N GLU A 67 19.37 8.29 -7.23
CA GLU A 67 18.79 6.96 -7.48
C GLU A 67 17.31 7.08 -7.89
N LYS A 68 16.54 7.91 -7.18
CA LYS A 68 15.12 8.16 -7.50
C LYS A 68 14.93 8.84 -8.84
N ALA A 69 15.84 9.70 -9.26
CA ALA A 69 15.81 10.30 -10.58
C ALA A 69 15.86 9.25 -11.70
N SER A 70 16.72 8.23 -11.53
CA SER A 70 16.79 7.12 -12.48
C SER A 70 15.52 6.28 -12.49
N GLU A 71 14.96 5.99 -11.30
CA GLU A 71 13.70 5.26 -11.17
C GLU A 71 12.53 6.00 -11.83
N ILE A 72 12.44 7.31 -11.64
CA ILE A 72 11.37 8.13 -12.21
C ILE A 72 11.44 8.11 -13.73
N ARG A 73 12.63 8.28 -14.32
CA ARG A 73 12.82 8.20 -15.77
C ARG A 73 12.37 6.84 -16.33
N GLN A 74 12.70 5.75 -15.64
CA GLN A 74 12.22 4.43 -16.01
C GLN A 74 10.69 4.33 -15.94
N ASN A 75 10.06 4.87 -14.88
CA ASN A 75 8.60 4.86 -14.79
C ASN A 75 7.93 5.67 -15.90
N VAL A 76 8.54 6.78 -16.34
CA VAL A 76 8.05 7.54 -17.51
C VAL A 76 8.10 6.67 -18.76
N HIS A 77 9.22 5.97 -19.00
CA HIS A 77 9.38 5.07 -20.14
C HIS A 77 8.35 3.95 -20.16
N GLU A 78 8.26 3.18 -19.06
CA GLU A 78 7.28 2.11 -18.91
C GLU A 78 5.87 2.62 -19.20
N SER A 79 5.53 3.81 -18.68
CA SER A 79 4.21 4.41 -18.85
C SER A 79 3.89 4.78 -20.29
N ILE A 80 4.80 5.47 -20.97
CA ILE A 80 4.57 5.92 -22.34
C ILE A 80 4.63 4.75 -23.33
N TYR A 81 5.54 3.80 -23.11
CA TYR A 81 5.64 2.56 -23.88
C TYR A 81 4.35 1.75 -23.79
N ASP A 82 3.82 1.54 -22.58
CA ASP A 82 2.57 0.80 -22.40
C ASP A 82 1.38 1.52 -23.04
N LEU A 83 1.28 2.85 -22.91
CA LEU A 83 0.24 3.64 -23.59
C LEU A 83 0.23 3.37 -25.09
N VAL A 84 1.33 3.69 -25.78
CA VAL A 84 1.39 3.65 -27.25
C VAL A 84 1.32 2.23 -27.79
N ARG A 85 1.84 1.24 -27.05
CA ARG A 85 1.73 -0.19 -27.40
C ARG A 85 0.28 -0.67 -27.41
N HIS A 86 -0.56 -0.16 -26.51
CA HIS A 86 -1.94 -0.64 -26.37
C HIS A 86 -2.97 0.16 -27.17
N MET A 87 -2.66 1.40 -27.59
CA MET A 87 -3.55 2.23 -28.40
C MET A 87 -4.19 1.50 -29.61
N PRO A 88 -3.45 0.70 -30.41
CA PRO A 88 -4.03 -0.02 -31.56
C PRO A 88 -4.94 -1.19 -31.16
N HIS A 89 -4.84 -1.66 -29.91
CA HIS A 89 -5.58 -2.81 -29.40
C HIS A 89 -6.85 -2.41 -28.63
N LEU A 90 -7.08 -1.10 -28.45
CA LEU A 90 -8.34 -0.59 -27.91
C LEU A 90 -9.49 -0.86 -28.88
N THR A 91 -10.71 -0.88 -28.34
CA THR A 91 -11.93 -1.07 -29.13
C THR A 91 -12.91 0.08 -28.81
N PRO A 92 -13.05 1.08 -29.71
CA PRO A 92 -12.33 1.24 -30.98
C PRO A 92 -10.84 1.58 -30.77
N PRO A 93 -9.96 1.29 -31.75
CA PRO A 93 -8.58 1.74 -31.71
C PRO A 93 -8.51 3.27 -31.68
N ILE A 94 -7.58 3.82 -30.90
CA ILE A 94 -7.36 5.27 -30.83
C ILE A 94 -6.20 5.61 -31.77
N GLY A 95 -6.45 6.54 -32.70
CA GLY A 95 -5.45 7.05 -33.63
C GLY A 95 -4.60 8.17 -33.02
N LEU A 96 -3.54 8.56 -33.73
CA LEU A 96 -2.70 9.71 -33.42
C LEU A 96 -3.14 10.93 -34.25
N ASP A 97 -2.82 12.13 -33.78
CA ASP A 97 -3.22 13.39 -34.43
C ASP A 97 -2.36 13.72 -35.67
N ASP A 98 -1.06 13.36 -35.65
CA ASP A 98 -0.09 13.78 -36.65
C ASP A 98 1.06 12.78 -36.91
N GLU A 99 1.78 12.98 -38.02
CA GLU A 99 2.89 12.13 -38.49
C GLU A 99 4.12 12.18 -37.55
N MET A 100 4.35 13.30 -36.83
CA MET A 100 5.45 13.38 -35.86
C MET A 100 5.18 12.50 -34.63
N SER A 101 3.92 12.39 -34.24
CA SER A 101 3.47 11.46 -33.20
C SER A 101 3.64 10.00 -33.65
N GLU A 102 3.37 9.68 -34.92
CA GLU A 102 3.65 8.35 -35.49
C GLU A 102 5.14 7.98 -35.45
N GLU A 103 6.03 8.91 -35.84
CA GLU A 103 7.48 8.72 -35.74
C GLU A 103 7.92 8.52 -34.29
N SER A 104 7.34 9.28 -33.35
CA SER A 104 7.64 9.17 -31.93
C SER A 104 7.16 7.85 -31.33
N VAL A 105 6.01 7.32 -31.78
CA VAL A 105 5.55 5.97 -31.40
C VAL A 105 6.54 4.92 -31.90
N ALA A 106 6.97 5.01 -33.16
CA ALA A 106 7.94 4.09 -33.73
C ALA A 106 9.27 4.11 -32.95
N TYR A 107 9.74 5.30 -32.58
CA TYR A 107 10.94 5.48 -31.75
C TYR A 107 10.80 4.80 -30.38
N ILE A 108 9.74 5.11 -29.62
CA ILE A 108 9.53 4.55 -28.27
C ILE A 108 9.36 3.03 -28.33
N LEU A 109 8.62 2.50 -29.31
CA LEU A 109 8.45 1.05 -29.46
C LEU A 109 9.75 0.34 -29.84
N ALA A 110 10.63 0.98 -30.61
CA ALA A 110 11.94 0.44 -30.98
C ALA A 110 12.90 0.33 -29.78
N LEU A 111 12.76 1.19 -28.77
CA LEU A 111 13.51 1.09 -27.51
C LEU A 111 13.09 -0.12 -26.65
N GLY A 112 11.88 -0.66 -26.89
CA GLY A 112 11.34 -1.81 -26.15
C GLY A 112 10.92 -1.48 -24.72
N GLU A 113 10.40 -2.48 -24.00
CA GLU A 113 9.84 -2.31 -22.64
C GLU A 113 10.89 -1.86 -21.61
N GLU A 114 12.14 -2.31 -21.76
CA GLU A 114 13.25 -1.94 -20.86
C GLU A 114 13.71 -0.49 -21.04
N GLY A 115 13.47 0.10 -22.21
CA GLY A 115 13.84 1.47 -22.51
C GLY A 115 15.32 1.69 -22.82
N PRO A 116 15.75 2.96 -22.96
CA PRO A 116 17.10 3.29 -23.36
C PRO A 116 18.09 3.11 -22.20
N GLN A 117 19.35 2.75 -22.50
CA GLN A 117 20.42 2.72 -21.49
C GLN A 117 20.68 4.11 -20.88
N HIS A 118 20.52 5.16 -21.70
CA HIS A 118 20.69 6.55 -21.31
C HIS A 118 19.53 7.38 -21.85
N PHE A 119 18.89 8.12 -20.97
CA PHE A 119 17.80 9.03 -21.31
C PHE A 119 18.38 10.33 -21.90
N THR A 120 18.39 10.43 -23.23
CA THR A 120 18.89 11.58 -23.99
C THR A 120 17.84 12.68 -24.12
N GLU A 121 18.23 13.87 -24.60
CA GLU A 121 17.30 14.96 -24.91
C GLU A 121 16.29 14.55 -26.01
N GLU A 122 16.78 13.91 -27.09
CA GLU A 122 15.95 13.34 -28.16
C GLU A 122 14.85 12.41 -27.63
N TYR A 123 15.17 11.54 -26.67
CA TYR A 123 14.16 10.67 -26.05
C TYR A 123 13.03 11.50 -25.41
N PHE A 124 13.38 12.57 -24.70
CA PHE A 124 12.38 13.40 -24.04
C PHE A 124 11.56 14.24 -25.01
N ASP A 125 12.13 14.65 -26.14
CA ASP A 125 11.40 15.32 -27.21
C ASP A 125 10.31 14.40 -27.79
N HIS A 126 10.62 13.12 -28.00
CA HIS A 126 9.61 12.13 -28.42
C HIS A 126 8.53 11.90 -27.37
N VAL A 127 8.92 11.77 -26.09
CA VAL A 127 7.93 11.65 -25.00
C VAL A 127 7.05 12.89 -24.91
N GLN A 128 7.59 14.09 -25.13
CA GLN A 128 6.82 15.33 -25.13
C GLN A 128 5.80 15.36 -26.26
N THR A 129 6.24 14.99 -27.45
CA THR A 129 5.43 14.98 -28.67
C THR A 129 4.23 14.05 -28.44
N LEU A 130 4.50 12.82 -28.00
CA LEU A 130 3.45 11.85 -27.67
C LEU A 130 2.55 12.32 -26.53
N TRP A 131 3.08 12.93 -25.47
CA TRP A 131 2.23 13.40 -24.38
C TRP A 131 1.34 14.58 -24.79
N SER A 132 1.72 15.33 -25.82
CA SER A 132 0.93 16.45 -26.34
C SER A 132 -0.17 16.01 -27.33
N ASP A 133 -0.08 14.79 -27.85
CA ASP A 133 -1.05 14.18 -28.77
C ASP A 133 -2.39 13.88 -28.06
N HIS A 134 -3.51 14.26 -28.69
CA HIS A 134 -4.85 14.06 -28.14
C HIS A 134 -5.20 12.58 -28.05
N GLY A 135 -4.84 11.76 -29.03
CA GLY A 135 -5.06 10.31 -29.01
C GLY A 135 -4.35 9.63 -27.85
N VAL A 136 -3.11 10.02 -27.54
CA VAL A 136 -2.38 9.51 -26.37
C VAL A 136 -3.05 9.96 -25.06
N GLN A 137 -3.48 11.23 -24.97
CA GLN A 137 -4.25 11.73 -23.82
C GLN A 137 -5.60 11.01 -23.66
N GLU A 138 -6.30 10.75 -24.77
CA GLU A 138 -7.57 10.03 -24.80
C GLU A 138 -7.36 8.58 -24.39
N CYS A 139 -6.32 7.90 -24.89
CA CYS A 139 -5.94 6.57 -24.45
C CYS A 139 -5.70 6.55 -22.95
N PHE A 140 -4.93 7.51 -22.43
CA PHE A 140 -4.69 7.64 -21.01
C PHE A 140 -5.99 7.83 -20.21
N GLN A 141 -6.91 8.70 -20.67
CA GLN A 141 -8.21 8.92 -20.02
C GLN A 141 -9.14 7.71 -20.14
N SER A 142 -9.07 6.97 -21.26
CA SER A 142 -9.91 5.81 -21.55
C SER A 142 -9.67 4.66 -20.56
N VAL A 143 -8.43 4.55 -20.04
CA VAL A 143 -8.06 3.64 -18.93
C VAL A 143 -8.94 3.89 -17.68
N PHE A 144 -9.50 5.10 -17.53
CA PHE A 144 -10.38 5.49 -16.43
C PHE A 144 -11.89 5.44 -16.77
N SER A 145 -12.29 5.29 -18.04
CA SER A 145 -13.69 5.35 -18.50
C SER A 145 -14.36 3.97 -18.68
N GLU A 146 -15.69 3.90 -18.61
CA GLU A 146 -16.46 2.62 -18.60
C GLU A 146 -16.53 1.88 -19.95
N GLU A 147 -16.51 2.57 -21.10
CA GLU A 147 -16.94 1.95 -22.36
C GLU A 147 -15.84 1.16 -23.10
N ALA A 148 -14.57 1.57 -22.99
CA ALA A 148 -13.45 0.87 -23.64
C ALA A 148 -13.07 -0.46 -22.94
N CYS A 149 -13.46 -0.64 -21.67
CA CYS A 149 -13.06 -1.79 -20.85
C CYS A 149 -13.85 -3.08 -21.19
N VAL A 150 -14.97 -2.96 -21.91
CA VAL A 150 -15.92 -4.07 -22.15
C VAL A 150 -15.51 -4.96 -23.34
N SER A 151 -14.65 -4.48 -24.23
CA SER A 151 -14.27 -5.22 -25.43
C SER A 151 -12.80 -5.66 -25.33
N ILE A 152 -12.61 -6.94 -25.00
CA ILE A 152 -11.34 -7.70 -24.91
C ILE A 152 -10.56 -7.48 -23.59
N LYS A 153 -10.78 -8.36 -22.59
CA LYS A 153 -9.82 -8.77 -21.54
C LYS A 153 -8.85 -7.69 -21.00
N TRP A 154 -9.35 -6.49 -20.66
CA TRP A 154 -8.57 -5.42 -20.01
C TRP A 154 -8.25 -5.66 -18.52
N ALA A 155 -8.68 -6.79 -17.95
CA ALA A 155 -8.29 -7.22 -16.60
C ALA A 155 -6.76 -7.44 -16.46
N GLY A 156 -6.07 -7.84 -17.53
CA GLY A 156 -4.60 -7.99 -17.44
C GLY A 156 -3.82 -6.67 -17.42
N VAL A 157 -4.27 -5.73 -18.25
CA VAL A 157 -3.53 -4.51 -18.59
C VAL A 157 -3.74 -3.40 -17.57
N SER A 158 -4.87 -3.39 -16.83
CA SER A 158 -5.09 -2.43 -15.74
C SER A 158 -4.08 -2.57 -14.60
N SER A 159 -3.37 -3.69 -14.54
CA SER A 159 -2.38 -3.98 -13.51
C SER A 159 -0.99 -3.41 -13.86
N GLU A 160 -0.72 -3.21 -15.15
CA GLU A 160 0.52 -2.67 -15.73
C GLU A 160 0.45 -1.13 -15.80
N PHE A 161 -0.72 -0.57 -16.11
CA PHE A 161 -0.96 0.89 -16.17
C PHE A 161 -0.99 1.63 -14.82
N GLN A 162 -0.80 0.94 -13.69
CA GLN A 162 -0.65 1.62 -12.39
C GLN A 162 0.66 2.42 -12.28
N SER A 163 1.65 2.18 -13.15
CA SER A 163 2.85 3.02 -13.26
C SER A 163 2.52 4.44 -13.76
N VAL A 164 1.45 4.59 -14.56
CA VAL A 164 1.10 5.83 -15.28
C VAL A 164 0.46 6.89 -14.37
N GLN A 165 -0.09 6.51 -13.21
CA GLN A 165 -0.62 7.46 -12.22
C GLN A 165 0.46 8.40 -11.66
N CYS A 166 1.72 7.99 -11.74
CA CYS A 166 2.86 8.72 -11.19
C CYS A 166 3.40 9.77 -12.17
N VAL A 167 3.02 9.66 -13.45
CA VAL A 167 3.63 10.34 -14.60
C VAL A 167 2.69 11.38 -15.21
N SER A 168 1.38 11.11 -15.19
CA SER A 168 0.34 11.90 -15.88
C SER A 168 0.27 13.38 -15.50
N TRP A 169 0.42 13.75 -14.22
CA TRP A 169 0.23 15.15 -13.82
C TRP A 169 1.45 16.05 -14.09
N ARG A 170 2.65 15.49 -14.28
CA ARG A 170 3.88 16.31 -14.22
C ARG A 170 4.81 16.23 -15.42
N VAL A 171 4.68 15.23 -16.30
CA VAL A 171 5.36 15.26 -17.60
C VAL A 171 4.89 16.47 -18.41
N GLY A 172 3.59 16.79 -18.42
CA GLY A 172 3.08 17.95 -19.15
C GLY A 172 3.56 19.33 -18.67
N GLN A 173 3.94 19.51 -17.40
CA GLN A 173 4.25 20.84 -16.83
C GLN A 173 5.75 21.18 -16.75
N ARG A 174 6.66 20.24 -17.01
CA ARG A 174 8.11 20.48 -16.85
C ARG A 174 9.00 20.05 -18.00
N VAL A 175 8.43 19.56 -19.10
CA VAL A 175 9.23 19.26 -20.29
C VAL A 175 9.84 20.52 -20.95
N GLN A 176 9.35 21.72 -20.60
CA GLN A 176 9.98 22.98 -21.01
C GLN A 176 11.28 23.34 -20.25
N CYS A 177 11.78 22.50 -19.34
CA CYS A 177 13.01 22.75 -18.56
C CYS A 177 13.93 21.52 -18.50
N MET A 178 14.19 20.87 -19.63
CA MET A 178 14.97 19.63 -19.72
C MET A 178 16.40 19.86 -20.24
N ASP A 179 17.16 20.75 -19.59
CA ASP A 179 18.62 20.76 -19.75
C ASP A 179 19.23 19.57 -18.98
N SER A 180 19.97 18.74 -19.71
CA SER A 180 20.48 17.40 -19.39
C SER A 180 21.36 17.22 -18.13
N CYS A 181 21.52 18.21 -17.24
CA CYS A 181 22.42 18.10 -16.08
C CYS A 181 21.87 18.53 -14.71
N ARG A 182 20.64 19.07 -14.61
CA ARG A 182 20.15 19.66 -13.33
C ARG A 182 18.67 19.41 -13.04
N LEU A 183 18.13 18.28 -13.47
CA LEU A 183 16.75 17.90 -13.14
C LEU A 183 16.66 17.53 -11.65
N VAL A 184 16.27 18.48 -10.81
CA VAL A 184 16.04 18.26 -9.37
C VAL A 184 14.58 17.86 -9.20
N PHE A 185 14.33 16.56 -9.12
CA PHE A 185 13.04 16.01 -8.71
C PHE A 185 12.75 16.44 -7.26
N ASP A 186 11.55 16.96 -7.03
CA ASP A 186 11.12 17.37 -5.70
C ASP A 186 10.65 16.16 -4.86
N CYS A 187 10.33 16.39 -3.59
CA CYS A 187 9.85 15.31 -2.73
C CYS A 187 8.53 14.69 -3.22
N GLN A 188 7.71 15.45 -3.95
CA GLN A 188 6.44 14.98 -4.49
C GLN A 188 6.67 14.03 -5.68
N ASP A 189 7.65 14.32 -6.54
CA ASP A 189 8.10 13.41 -7.61
C ASP A 189 8.53 12.06 -7.03
N ILE A 190 9.32 12.12 -5.96
CA ILE A 190 9.79 10.93 -5.26
C ILE A 190 8.62 10.18 -4.64
N LEU A 191 7.59 10.85 -4.10
CA LEU A 191 6.40 10.19 -3.56
C LEU A 191 5.65 9.38 -4.61
N TYR A 192 5.54 9.94 -5.82
CA TYR A 192 4.90 9.26 -6.94
C TYR A 192 5.77 8.15 -7.53
N SER A 193 7.11 8.20 -7.43
CA SER A 193 7.94 7.17 -8.06
C SER A 193 7.58 5.73 -7.65
N ARG A 194 7.67 4.79 -8.59
CA ARG A 194 7.31 3.39 -8.42
C ARG A 194 8.53 2.49 -8.58
N LYS A 195 8.79 1.71 -7.54
CA LYS A 195 9.74 0.58 -7.57
C LYS A 195 9.11 -0.60 -6.87
N ARG A 196 9.32 -1.79 -7.42
CA ARG A 196 8.87 -3.03 -6.79
C ARG A 196 9.72 -3.30 -5.55
N THR A 197 9.07 -3.44 -4.39
CA THR A 197 9.73 -3.80 -3.14
C THR A 197 9.92 -5.31 -3.08
N THR A 198 11.17 -5.76 -3.20
CA THR A 198 11.58 -7.18 -3.16
C THR A 198 12.34 -7.55 -1.89
N ALA A 199 12.82 -6.56 -1.15
CA ALA A 199 13.56 -6.75 0.09
C ALA A 199 12.85 -6.05 1.23
N ILE A 200 13.10 -6.53 2.44
CA ILE A 200 12.65 -5.89 3.67
C ILE A 200 13.48 -4.62 3.87
N GLN A 201 12.82 -3.47 3.93
CA GLN A 201 13.47 -2.20 4.24
C GLN A 201 13.07 -1.73 5.63
N ARG A 202 13.99 -1.09 6.35
CA ARG A 202 13.73 -0.50 7.66
C ARG A 202 14.18 0.95 7.64
N ILE A 203 13.32 1.83 8.16
CA ILE A 203 13.69 3.20 8.49
C ILE A 203 13.62 3.41 10.00
N GLU A 204 14.42 4.35 10.49
CA GLU A 204 14.44 4.76 11.89
C GLU A 204 14.13 6.26 11.95
N PHE A 205 13.23 6.65 12.84
CA PHE A 205 12.89 8.04 13.07
C PHE A 205 12.44 8.26 14.50
N SER A 206 12.49 9.51 14.94
CA SER A 206 12.17 9.89 16.31
C SER A 206 11.02 10.90 16.33
N MET A 207 10.03 10.69 17.19
CA MET A 207 8.88 11.58 17.35
C MET A 207 8.84 12.19 18.75
N LYS A 208 8.38 13.43 18.86
CA LYS A 208 8.21 14.09 20.17
C LYS A 208 7.00 13.53 20.89
N VAL A 209 7.20 13.13 22.14
CA VAL A 209 6.13 12.68 23.02
C VAL A 209 5.45 13.90 23.63
N PRO A 210 4.09 13.97 23.61
CA PRO A 210 3.37 15.05 24.28
C PRO A 210 3.73 15.14 25.78
N LYS A 211 3.74 16.37 26.33
CA LYS A 211 4.04 16.58 27.76
C LYS A 211 3.09 15.84 28.71
N THR A 212 1.86 15.58 28.25
CA THR A 212 0.86 14.78 28.98
C THR A 212 1.34 13.36 29.27
N TYR A 213 2.23 12.80 28.44
CA TYR A 213 2.76 11.44 28.54
C TYR A 213 4.23 11.40 28.98
N GLY A 214 4.68 12.41 29.73
CA GLY A 214 6.06 12.47 30.27
C GLY A 214 7.07 13.21 29.39
N GLY A 215 6.68 13.63 28.17
CA GLY A 215 7.54 14.41 27.28
C GLY A 215 8.75 13.65 26.74
N GLY A 216 9.63 14.35 26.02
CA GLY A 216 10.84 13.76 25.43
C GLY A 216 10.64 13.29 23.99
N THR A 217 11.43 12.30 23.58
CA THR A 217 11.46 11.75 22.22
C THR A 217 11.36 10.23 22.28
N GLN A 218 10.49 9.67 21.43
CA GLN A 218 10.32 8.24 21.25
C GLN A 218 10.92 7.81 19.91
N GLU A 219 11.74 6.77 19.92
CA GLU A 219 12.32 6.16 18.72
C GLU A 219 11.34 5.17 18.10
N PHE A 220 11.21 5.21 16.78
CA PHE A 220 10.36 4.35 15.97
C PHE A 220 11.19 3.66 14.90
N TRP A 221 10.96 2.37 14.73
CA TRP A 221 11.44 1.58 13.62
C TRP A 221 10.26 1.16 12.77
N MET A 222 10.29 1.49 11.48
CA MET A 222 9.23 1.10 10.55
C MET A 222 9.78 0.19 9.47
N PHE A 223 9.11 -0.94 9.27
CA PHE A 223 9.47 -1.97 8.32
C PHE A 223 8.54 -1.97 7.11
N ASP A 224 9.11 -1.91 5.91
CA ASP A 224 8.42 -2.10 4.63
C ASP A 224 8.76 -3.48 4.06
N VAL A 225 7.73 -4.19 3.63
CA VAL A 225 7.85 -5.52 3.02
C VAL A 225 7.10 -5.57 1.70
N GLY A 226 7.58 -6.42 0.78
CA GLY A 226 6.91 -6.61 -0.50
C GLY A 226 5.48 -7.14 -0.32
N GLY A 227 4.51 -6.53 -1.00
CA GLY A 227 3.09 -6.91 -0.91
C GLY A 227 2.63 -7.96 -1.93
N GLN A 228 3.47 -8.22 -2.93
CA GLN A 228 3.21 -9.18 -4.02
C GLN A 228 3.25 -10.60 -3.49
N ARG A 229 2.52 -11.54 -4.11
CA ARG A 229 2.38 -12.93 -3.64
C ARG A 229 3.73 -13.60 -3.36
N GLY A 230 4.68 -13.47 -4.29
CA GLY A 230 6.03 -14.04 -4.15
C GLY A 230 6.89 -13.44 -3.03
N GLU A 231 6.52 -12.28 -2.50
CA GLU A 231 7.28 -11.58 -1.46
C GLU A 231 6.77 -11.85 -0.05
N ARG A 232 5.55 -12.41 0.09
CA ARG A 232 4.87 -12.54 1.39
C ARG A 232 5.51 -13.56 2.32
N CYS A 233 6.22 -14.55 1.77
CA CYS A 233 6.96 -15.53 2.56
C CYS A 233 8.04 -14.89 3.45
N LYS A 234 8.50 -13.67 3.11
CA LYS A 234 9.48 -12.90 3.88
C LYS A 234 8.88 -12.20 5.09
N TRP A 235 7.56 -12.05 5.18
CA TRP A 235 6.90 -11.28 6.24
C TRP A 235 7.18 -11.83 7.63
N ILE A 236 7.20 -13.16 7.78
CA ILE A 236 7.44 -13.83 9.07
C ILE A 236 8.79 -13.44 9.70
N GLN A 237 9.77 -13.03 8.87
CA GLN A 237 11.12 -12.65 9.33
C GLN A 237 11.15 -11.37 10.17
N VAL A 238 10.08 -10.57 10.11
CA VAL A 238 9.96 -9.29 10.84
C VAL A 238 8.85 -9.28 11.88
N PHE A 239 8.14 -10.38 12.11
CA PHE A 239 7.00 -10.39 13.05
C PHE A 239 7.43 -10.31 14.51
N GLU A 240 8.65 -10.76 14.84
CA GLU A 240 9.12 -10.80 16.21
C GLU A 240 9.32 -9.40 16.79
N GLY A 241 8.63 -9.13 17.91
CA GLY A 241 8.76 -7.87 18.64
C GLY A 241 8.12 -6.65 17.96
N ILE A 242 7.22 -6.87 16.98
CA ILE A 242 6.39 -5.81 16.40
C ILE A 242 5.34 -5.36 17.41
N HIS A 243 5.27 -4.05 17.62
CA HIS A 243 4.34 -3.43 18.56
C HIS A 243 3.02 -3.08 17.88
N ALA A 244 3.06 -2.66 16.61
CA ALA A 244 1.86 -2.35 15.85
C ALA A 244 2.00 -2.66 14.36
N ILE A 245 0.89 -3.08 13.76
CA ILE A 245 0.72 -3.34 12.34
C ILE A 245 -0.07 -2.19 11.72
N LEU A 246 0.48 -1.64 10.64
CA LEU A 246 -0.19 -0.70 9.77
C LEU A 246 -0.56 -1.45 8.48
N PHE A 247 -1.81 -1.90 8.39
CA PHE A 247 -2.31 -2.62 7.24
C PHE A 247 -2.86 -1.66 6.20
N LEU A 248 -2.29 -1.63 5.00
CA LEU A 248 -2.71 -0.78 3.90
C LEU A 248 -3.61 -1.56 2.93
N ALA A 249 -4.82 -1.05 2.72
CA ALA A 249 -5.76 -1.49 1.71
C ALA A 249 -6.02 -0.34 0.73
N ALA A 250 -5.77 -0.56 -0.57
CA ALA A 250 -6.12 0.38 -1.61
C ALA A 250 -7.63 0.30 -1.89
N ALA A 251 -8.38 1.27 -1.37
CA ALA A 251 -9.83 1.25 -1.48
C ALA A 251 -10.32 1.47 -2.93
N SER A 252 -9.49 2.13 -3.77
CA SER A 252 -9.75 2.34 -5.19
C SER A 252 -9.65 1.07 -6.05
N ASP A 253 -9.09 -0.03 -5.55
CA ASP A 253 -8.73 -1.20 -6.37
C ASP A 253 -9.91 -2.20 -6.52
N PHE A 254 -11.14 -1.75 -6.24
CA PHE A 254 -12.36 -2.59 -6.27
C PHE A 254 -12.69 -3.13 -7.67
N ASP A 255 -12.26 -2.46 -8.73
CA ASP A 255 -12.53 -2.77 -10.14
C ASP A 255 -11.32 -3.37 -10.86
N GLN A 256 -10.28 -3.78 -10.13
CA GLN A 256 -8.99 -4.19 -10.72
C GLN A 256 -8.60 -5.61 -10.32
N THR A 257 -7.80 -6.26 -11.15
CA THR A 257 -7.20 -7.57 -10.87
C THR A 257 -5.70 -7.47 -10.57
N LEU A 258 -5.14 -8.49 -9.91
CA LEU A 258 -3.73 -8.53 -9.52
C LEU A 258 -2.81 -8.50 -10.74
N ARG A 259 -1.60 -7.96 -10.55
CA ARG A 259 -0.56 -7.99 -11.59
C ARG A 259 -0.03 -9.39 -11.82
N GLU A 260 0.05 -10.20 -10.78
CA GLU A 260 0.52 -11.58 -10.88
C GLU A 260 -0.57 -12.53 -11.41
N ASP A 261 -1.83 -12.10 -11.42
CA ASP A 261 -2.99 -12.93 -11.70
C ASP A 261 -4.21 -12.09 -12.15
N ASN A 262 -4.51 -12.18 -13.44
CA ASN A 262 -5.57 -11.42 -14.11
C ASN A 262 -6.99 -11.93 -13.80
N THR A 263 -7.14 -12.90 -12.90
CA THR A 263 -8.43 -13.46 -12.51
C THR A 263 -8.88 -13.02 -11.12
N THR A 264 -7.93 -12.71 -10.23
CA THR A 264 -8.23 -12.36 -8.84
C THR A 264 -8.38 -10.85 -8.68
N ASN A 265 -9.52 -10.40 -8.16
CA ASN A 265 -9.75 -9.01 -7.80
C ASN A 265 -8.79 -8.55 -6.67
N ARG A 266 -8.19 -7.35 -6.82
CA ARG A 266 -7.19 -6.80 -5.90
C ARG A 266 -7.74 -6.49 -4.51
N LEU A 267 -8.94 -5.91 -4.44
CA LEU A 267 -9.57 -5.58 -3.16
C LEU A 267 -9.99 -6.85 -2.41
N THR A 268 -10.53 -7.84 -3.12
CA THR A 268 -10.82 -9.16 -2.56
C THR A 268 -9.56 -9.85 -2.03
N GLU A 269 -8.44 -9.79 -2.76
CA GLU A 269 -7.15 -10.29 -2.26
C GLU A 269 -6.72 -9.53 -0.99
N SER A 270 -6.88 -8.21 -0.95
CA SER A 270 -6.55 -7.39 0.23
C SER A 270 -7.35 -7.81 1.47
N ILE A 271 -8.65 -8.08 1.32
CA ILE A 271 -9.52 -8.57 2.40
C ILE A 271 -9.05 -9.95 2.89
N LYS A 272 -8.72 -10.88 1.99
CA LYS A 272 -8.19 -12.21 2.38
C LYS A 272 -6.89 -12.10 3.18
N ILE A 273 -5.93 -11.32 2.70
CA ILE A 273 -4.66 -11.09 3.40
C ILE A 273 -4.93 -10.45 4.76
N PHE A 274 -5.85 -9.49 4.84
CA PHE A 274 -6.22 -8.88 6.11
C PHE A 274 -6.68 -9.96 7.11
N GLU A 275 -7.58 -10.86 6.72
CA GLU A 275 -8.06 -11.94 7.59
C GLU A 275 -6.92 -12.85 8.07
N ASP A 276 -6.00 -13.19 7.17
CA ASP A 276 -4.85 -14.05 7.44
C ASP A 276 -3.90 -13.40 8.46
N VAL A 277 -3.59 -12.12 8.28
CA VAL A 277 -2.75 -11.35 9.20
C VAL A 277 -3.46 -11.17 10.55
N TRP A 278 -4.76 -10.88 10.54
CA TRP A 278 -5.56 -10.70 11.76
C TRP A 278 -5.62 -11.98 12.62
N ARG A 279 -5.78 -13.14 11.96
CA ARG A 279 -5.83 -14.46 12.63
C ARG A 279 -4.44 -15.02 12.97
N SER A 280 -3.37 -14.38 12.53
CA SER A 280 -2.01 -14.85 12.76
C SER A 280 -1.67 -14.86 14.25
N ARG A 281 -1.32 -16.05 14.75
CA ARG A 281 -0.89 -16.23 16.15
C ARG A 281 0.38 -15.46 16.51
N PHE A 282 1.22 -15.16 15.51
CA PHE A 282 2.49 -14.44 15.69
C PHE A 282 2.29 -12.94 15.91
N LEU A 283 1.08 -12.45 15.67
CA LEU A 283 0.74 -11.03 15.66
C LEU A 283 -0.37 -10.72 16.65
N LEU A 284 -0.73 -11.63 17.57
CA LEU A 284 -1.86 -11.46 18.49
C LEU A 284 -1.71 -10.26 19.44
N ASP A 285 -0.49 -10.02 19.92
CA ASP A 285 -0.22 -8.96 20.88
C ASP A 285 0.06 -7.60 20.21
N ALA A 286 0.25 -7.58 18.89
CA ALA A 286 0.48 -6.34 18.15
C ALA A 286 -0.82 -5.52 18.04
N GLY A 287 -0.70 -4.21 18.24
CA GLY A 287 -1.77 -3.26 17.89
C GLY A 287 -2.06 -3.29 16.40
N PHE A 288 -3.31 -3.06 15.99
CA PHE A 288 -3.71 -3.20 14.59
C PHE A 288 -4.42 -1.95 14.08
N ILE A 289 -3.92 -1.39 12.98
CA ILE A 289 -4.46 -0.19 12.34
C ILE A 289 -4.62 -0.45 10.85
N ILE A 290 -5.77 -0.07 10.29
CA ILE A 290 -6.07 -0.16 8.87
C ILE A 290 -6.00 1.22 8.23
N PHE A 291 -5.19 1.36 7.20
CA PHE A 291 -5.21 2.52 6.31
C PHE A 291 -5.95 2.17 5.04
N LEU A 292 -7.10 2.80 4.87
CA LEU A 292 -7.93 2.73 3.68
C LEU A 292 -7.41 3.80 2.72
N ASN A 293 -6.39 3.43 1.95
CA ASN A 293 -5.61 4.34 1.12
C ASN A 293 -6.27 4.58 -0.25
N LYS A 294 -5.76 5.57 -1.00
CA LYS A 294 -6.22 5.98 -2.34
C LYS A 294 -7.67 6.49 -2.36
N GLN A 295 -8.06 7.24 -1.32
CA GLN A 295 -9.42 7.79 -1.20
C GLN A 295 -9.75 8.83 -2.27
N ASP A 296 -8.75 9.57 -2.73
CA ASP A 296 -8.78 10.48 -3.87
C ASP A 296 -9.18 9.74 -5.16
N LEU A 297 -8.45 8.68 -5.51
CA LEU A 297 -8.71 7.90 -6.72
C LEU A 297 -10.04 7.15 -6.65
N LEU A 298 -10.40 6.67 -5.46
CA LEU A 298 -11.70 6.06 -5.24
C LEU A 298 -12.83 7.07 -5.49
N LYS A 299 -12.72 8.29 -4.96
CA LYS A 299 -13.69 9.35 -5.18
C LYS A 299 -13.84 9.66 -6.68
N GLU A 300 -12.73 9.82 -7.40
CA GLU A 300 -12.75 10.07 -8.85
C GLU A 300 -13.44 8.95 -9.62
N LYS A 301 -13.12 7.67 -9.33
CA LYS A 301 -13.75 6.52 -9.99
C LYS A 301 -15.25 6.45 -9.79
N ILE A 302 -15.74 6.73 -8.57
CA ILE A 302 -17.19 6.72 -8.33
C ILE A 302 -17.85 7.92 -9.03
N GLN A 303 -17.20 9.08 -9.05
CA GLN A 303 -17.69 10.27 -9.75
C GLN A 303 -17.71 10.09 -11.27
N SER A 304 -16.80 9.29 -11.84
CA SER A 304 -16.81 8.92 -13.25
C SER A 304 -17.85 7.86 -13.62
N GLY A 305 -18.63 7.38 -12.64
CA GLY A 305 -19.74 6.46 -12.85
C GLY A 305 -19.45 4.99 -12.53
N LYS A 306 -18.22 4.63 -12.12
CA LYS A 306 -17.91 3.25 -11.76
C LYS A 306 -18.69 2.85 -10.52
N GLN A 307 -19.33 1.68 -10.59
CA GLN A 307 -20.18 1.19 -9.51
C GLN A 307 -19.53 0.01 -8.80
N VAL A 308 -19.46 0.09 -7.46
CA VAL A 308 -18.86 -0.95 -6.61
C VAL A 308 -19.66 -2.26 -6.69
N ASN A 309 -20.98 -2.17 -6.80
CA ASN A 309 -21.91 -3.30 -6.87
C ASN A 309 -21.60 -4.30 -8.01
N ARG A 310 -20.99 -3.85 -9.11
CA ARG A 310 -20.58 -4.71 -10.23
C ARG A 310 -19.54 -5.76 -9.78
N TYR A 311 -18.73 -5.43 -8.78
CA TYR A 311 -17.66 -6.29 -8.26
C TYR A 311 -18.00 -6.87 -6.89
N PHE A 312 -18.79 -6.14 -6.09
CA PHE A 312 -19.24 -6.53 -4.76
C PHE A 312 -20.78 -6.37 -4.68
N PRO A 313 -21.56 -7.39 -5.11
CA PRO A 313 -23.01 -7.27 -5.28
C PRO A 313 -23.80 -6.84 -4.04
N ASP A 314 -23.28 -7.16 -2.85
CA ASP A 314 -23.90 -6.79 -1.57
C ASP A 314 -23.92 -5.26 -1.31
N TYR A 315 -23.25 -4.47 -2.17
CA TYR A 315 -23.14 -3.01 -2.10
C TYR A 315 -24.00 -2.27 -3.15
N GLU A 316 -25.16 -2.81 -3.51
CA GLU A 316 -26.07 -2.26 -4.53
C GLU A 316 -26.46 -0.78 -4.29
N HIS A 317 -26.63 -0.38 -3.03
CA HIS A 317 -27.02 0.98 -2.65
C HIS A 317 -25.85 1.84 -2.14
N TYR A 318 -24.62 1.48 -2.51
CA TYR A 318 -23.45 2.21 -2.05
C TYR A 318 -23.43 3.65 -2.56
N GLN A 319 -23.38 4.61 -1.63
CA GLN A 319 -23.30 6.03 -1.93
C GLN A 319 -22.10 6.67 -1.23
N LEU A 320 -21.56 7.72 -1.86
CA LEU A 320 -20.53 8.57 -1.30
C LEU A 320 -21.08 9.35 -0.08
N ASP A 321 -20.79 8.88 1.14
CA ASP A 321 -21.04 9.61 2.39
C ASP A 321 -19.95 10.69 2.63
N LYS A 322 -20.34 11.84 3.22
CA LYS A 322 -19.46 12.88 3.79
C LYS A 322 -18.39 12.34 4.77
N LYS A 323 -18.53 11.12 5.30
CA LYS A 323 -17.58 10.44 6.21
C LYS A 323 -16.58 9.48 5.53
N GLY A 324 -16.57 9.36 4.20
CA GLY A 324 -15.51 8.67 3.46
C GLY A 324 -15.83 7.23 3.02
N ILE A 325 -15.16 6.82 1.95
CA ILE A 325 -15.59 5.78 0.99
C ILE A 325 -14.92 4.41 1.28
N GLY A 326 -14.35 4.20 2.48
CA GLY A 326 -13.66 2.93 2.79
C GLY A 326 -14.47 1.94 3.62
N LYS A 327 -15.76 2.21 3.87
CA LYS A 327 -16.63 1.31 4.66
C LYS A 327 -16.81 -0.07 4.04
N VAL A 328 -16.74 -0.22 2.71
CA VAL A 328 -16.83 -1.52 2.03
C VAL A 328 -15.81 -2.50 2.61
N VAL A 329 -14.54 -2.08 2.71
CA VAL A 329 -13.49 -2.92 3.31
C VAL A 329 -13.80 -3.21 4.77
N LEU A 330 -14.24 -2.22 5.55
CA LEU A 330 -14.56 -2.41 6.96
C LEU A 330 -15.76 -3.34 7.16
N GLU A 331 -16.78 -3.26 6.31
CA GLU A 331 -18.04 -4.01 6.38
C GLU A 331 -17.86 -5.44 5.85
N GLU A 332 -17.07 -5.66 4.80
CA GLU A 332 -16.70 -7.02 4.34
C GLU A 332 -15.84 -7.76 5.37
N VAL A 333 -14.93 -7.01 6.00
CA VAL A 333 -14.03 -7.56 7.01
C VAL A 333 -14.76 -7.77 8.34
N SER A 334 -15.76 -6.95 8.69
CA SER A 334 -16.43 -6.97 10.00
C SER A 334 -17.06 -8.34 10.38
N PRO A 335 -17.73 -9.09 9.49
CA PRO A 335 -18.24 -10.44 9.80
C PRO A 335 -17.14 -11.43 10.17
N HIS A 336 -15.94 -11.24 9.63
CA HIS A 336 -14.78 -12.08 9.84
C HIS A 336 -14.01 -11.70 11.12
N LEU A 337 -14.30 -10.52 11.68
CA LEU A 337 -13.74 -9.95 12.90
C LEU A 337 -14.65 -10.22 14.10
N ARG A 338 -14.56 -11.43 14.67
CA ARG A 338 -15.31 -11.77 15.89
C ARG A 338 -14.83 -10.96 17.09
N GLY A 339 -15.74 -10.30 17.80
CA GLY A 339 -15.48 -9.59 19.07
C GLY A 339 -15.12 -8.10 18.94
N TRP A 340 -15.46 -7.48 17.81
CA TRP A 340 -14.93 -6.18 17.41
C TRP A 340 -15.58 -4.96 18.09
N ARG A 341 -14.75 -3.98 18.46
CA ARG A 341 -15.14 -2.57 18.59
C ARG A 341 -14.41 -1.79 17.50
N VAL A 342 -15.16 -1.25 16.55
CA VAL A 342 -14.65 -0.32 15.55
C VAL A 342 -14.61 1.05 16.16
N GLU A 343 -13.41 1.47 16.54
CA GLU A 343 -13.18 2.80 17.07
C GLU A 343 -12.51 3.63 15.98
N ASN A 344 -13.22 4.67 15.53
CA ASN A 344 -12.57 5.75 14.81
C ASN A 344 -11.59 6.43 15.79
N SER A 345 -10.40 6.80 15.33
CA SER A 345 -9.35 7.44 16.16
C SER A 345 -9.83 8.67 16.94
N LEU A 346 -10.93 9.28 16.50
CA LEU A 346 -11.61 10.41 17.15
C LEU A 346 -12.54 10.01 18.32
N GLY A 347 -12.52 8.78 18.81
CA GLY A 347 -13.27 8.35 20.00
C GLY A 347 -14.79 8.34 19.84
N LYS A 348 -15.32 8.43 18.61
CA LYS A 348 -16.75 8.31 18.36
C LYS A 348 -17.08 6.85 18.09
N THR A 349 -17.62 6.19 19.11
CA THR A 349 -18.26 4.89 19.01
C THR A 349 -19.33 4.94 17.91
N THR A 350 -19.33 3.96 17.02
CA THR A 350 -20.60 3.57 16.40
C THR A 350 -21.50 3.09 17.54
N PRO A 351 -22.77 3.54 17.64
CA PRO A 351 -23.61 3.12 18.74
C PRO A 351 -23.69 1.60 18.69
N SER A 352 -23.31 0.94 19.78
CA SER A 352 -23.81 -0.40 20.04
C SER A 352 -25.33 -0.34 19.95
N SER A 353 -25.89 -1.35 19.30
CA SER A 353 -27.32 -1.68 19.22
C SER A 353 -28.14 -1.01 20.34
N PRO A 354 -29.20 -0.24 20.01
CA PRO A 354 -30.03 0.31 21.06
C PRO A 354 -30.74 -0.85 21.77
N ASP A 355 -30.67 -0.81 23.09
CA ASP A 355 -31.61 -1.51 23.94
C ASP A 355 -33.04 -1.23 23.48
N ARG A 356 -33.87 -2.27 23.64
CA ARG A 356 -35.30 -2.25 23.40
C ARG A 356 -35.93 -1.09 24.17
N ASP A 357 -36.44 -0.09 23.45
CA ASP A 357 -37.83 0.34 23.51
C ASP A 357 -38.06 1.66 22.76
N SER A 358 -39.31 1.84 22.33
CA SER A 358 -39.94 3.00 21.69
C SER A 358 -39.93 3.08 20.16
N ASN A 359 -41.10 2.68 19.65
CA ASN A 359 -41.66 2.77 18.30
C ASN A 359 -41.23 3.97 17.44
N LEU A 360 -40.56 3.68 16.32
CA LEU A 360 -40.78 4.36 15.04
C LEU A 360 -40.54 3.36 13.90
N HIS A 361 -41.61 3.08 13.16
CA HIS A 361 -41.64 2.17 12.02
C HIS A 361 -40.73 2.65 10.89
N LEU A 362 -39.76 1.81 10.52
CA LEU A 362 -39.19 1.74 9.17
C LEU A 362 -39.46 0.34 8.61
N PRO A 363 -39.79 0.18 7.32
CA PRO A 363 -40.26 -1.08 6.78
C PRO A 363 -39.14 -2.11 6.74
N VAL A 364 -39.39 -3.23 7.40
CA VAL A 364 -38.62 -4.48 7.30
C VAL A 364 -38.80 -5.01 5.87
N LEU A 365 -37.75 -4.99 5.07
CA LEU A 365 -37.68 -5.80 3.86
C LEU A 365 -37.49 -7.26 4.27
N SER A 366 -38.61 -7.93 4.55
CA SER A 366 -38.70 -9.38 4.54
C SER A 366 -38.96 -9.84 3.11
N SER A 367 -37.94 -10.39 2.44
CA SER A 367 -38.16 -11.34 1.36
C SER A 367 -37.28 -12.56 1.58
N ARG A 368 -37.94 -13.62 2.05
CA ARG A 368 -37.46 -15.00 1.99
C ARG A 368 -37.07 -15.32 0.53
N ALA A 369 -35.82 -15.67 0.31
CA ALA A 369 -35.43 -16.60 -0.74
C ALA A 369 -34.82 -17.83 -0.06
N GLN A 370 -35.69 -18.79 0.29
CA GLN A 370 -35.27 -20.16 0.51
C GLN A 370 -34.84 -20.73 -0.84
N HIS A 371 -33.53 -20.78 -1.09
CA HIS A 371 -32.97 -21.70 -2.08
C HIS A 371 -31.89 -22.57 -1.46
N ASP A 372 -32.28 -23.85 -1.41
CA ASP A 372 -31.59 -25.10 -1.11
C ASP A 372 -30.05 -25.05 -0.93
N LYS A 373 -29.61 -25.00 0.33
CA LYS A 373 -28.27 -25.41 0.76
C LYS A 373 -28.30 -26.88 1.21
N ARG A 374 -28.49 -27.82 0.28
CA ARG A 374 -28.21 -29.23 0.53
C ARG A 374 -27.53 -29.84 -0.70
N ASN A 375 -26.39 -30.49 -0.45
CA ASN A 375 -25.57 -31.30 -1.36
C ASN A 375 -24.58 -30.56 -2.29
N VAL A 376 -23.50 -30.04 -1.70
CA VAL A 376 -22.15 -30.28 -2.25
C VAL A 376 -21.24 -30.71 -1.11
N THR A 377 -21.22 -32.02 -0.90
CA THR A 377 -20.25 -32.75 -0.10
C THR A 377 -18.82 -32.47 -0.54
N ARG A 378 -17.96 -32.18 0.45
CA ARG A 378 -16.53 -32.57 0.53
C ARG A 378 -15.84 -32.80 -0.82
N LYS A 379 -15.25 -31.74 -1.39
CA LYS A 379 -14.07 -31.88 -2.25
C LYS A 379 -13.00 -30.93 -1.73
N LYS A 380 -11.87 -31.51 -1.34
CA LYS A 380 -10.64 -30.87 -0.85
C LYS A 380 -10.38 -29.55 -1.60
N ARG A 381 -10.48 -28.42 -0.88
CA ARG A 381 -9.63 -27.25 -1.13
C ARG A 381 -8.22 -27.63 -0.63
N ARG A 382 -7.43 -28.22 -1.52
CA ARG A 382 -5.99 -27.97 -1.56
C ARG A 382 -5.83 -26.85 -2.58
N ASP A 383 -4.85 -25.98 -2.39
CA ASP A 383 -4.53 -24.80 -3.23
C ASP A 383 -4.99 -23.45 -2.66
N SER A 384 -4.96 -23.30 -1.33
CA SER A 384 -4.54 -22.03 -0.71
C SER A 384 -3.29 -22.33 0.10
N GLU A 385 -2.16 -21.72 -0.25
CA GLU A 385 -1.00 -21.67 0.64
C GLU A 385 -1.38 -20.77 1.81
N ASP A 386 -1.94 -21.36 2.87
CA ASP A 386 -2.24 -20.68 4.13
C ASP A 386 -0.90 -20.34 4.81
N ILE A 387 -0.30 -19.19 4.45
CA ILE A 387 1.05 -18.74 4.85
C ILE A 387 1.28 -18.76 6.37
N PHE A 388 0.22 -18.66 7.17
CA PHE A 388 0.29 -18.54 8.63
C PHE A 388 -0.17 -19.77 9.42
N GLN A 389 -0.55 -20.87 8.74
CA GLN A 389 -0.92 -22.12 9.41
C GLN A 389 0.17 -23.19 9.21
N LEU A 390 0.77 -23.64 10.31
CA LEU A 390 1.63 -24.83 10.26
C LEU A 390 0.75 -26.07 10.00
N PRO A 391 1.10 -26.95 9.05
CA PRO A 391 0.37 -28.18 8.80
C PRO A 391 0.35 -29.06 10.07
N GLY A 392 -0.85 -29.39 10.58
CA GLY A 392 -1.03 -30.40 11.63
C GLY A 392 -1.14 -29.91 13.08
N LEU A 393 -1.14 -28.60 13.35
CA LEU A 393 -1.38 -28.05 14.68
C LEU A 393 -2.63 -27.16 14.71
N SER A 394 -3.79 -27.76 14.96
CA SER A 394 -5.01 -27.02 15.31
C SER A 394 -5.01 -26.76 16.82
N ILE A 395 -4.29 -25.72 17.27
CA ILE A 395 -4.40 -25.23 18.64
C ILE A 395 -5.61 -24.28 18.69
N PRO A 396 -6.59 -24.49 19.60
CA PRO A 396 -7.69 -23.56 19.78
C PRO A 396 -7.13 -22.19 20.20
N VAL A 397 -7.23 -21.19 19.33
CA VAL A 397 -6.87 -19.81 19.63
C VAL A 397 -7.82 -19.30 20.71
N LYS A 398 -7.32 -19.05 21.92
CA LYS A 398 -8.11 -18.41 22.99
C LYS A 398 -8.61 -17.06 22.49
N GLN A 399 -9.91 -16.82 22.64
CA GLN A 399 -10.60 -15.63 22.16
C GLN A 399 -10.17 -14.40 22.98
N GLN A 400 -9.17 -13.66 22.50
CA GLN A 400 -8.81 -12.35 23.03
C GLN A 400 -9.60 -11.27 22.29
N GLN A 401 -10.19 -10.34 23.04
CA GLN A 401 -10.84 -9.16 22.48
C GLN A 401 -9.75 -8.19 21.99
N ARG A 402 -9.60 -8.07 20.68
CA ARG A 402 -8.59 -7.20 20.05
C ARG A 402 -9.27 -6.00 19.38
N SER A 403 -8.76 -4.80 19.64
CA SER A 403 -9.20 -3.58 18.97
C SER A 403 -8.49 -3.40 17.65
N CYS A 404 -9.20 -2.88 16.65
CA CYS A 404 -8.61 -2.46 15.39
C CYS A 404 -9.06 -1.03 15.09
N PHE A 405 -8.10 -0.19 14.76
CA PHE A 405 -8.34 1.20 14.41
C PHE A 405 -8.29 1.34 12.89
N TYR A 406 -8.90 2.39 12.36
CA TYR A 406 -8.87 2.63 10.92
C TYR A 406 -8.78 4.12 10.61
N HIS A 407 -8.14 4.43 9.48
CA HIS A 407 -8.04 5.78 8.93
C HIS A 407 -8.27 5.76 7.42
N PHE A 408 -8.95 6.78 6.93
CA PHE A 408 -9.02 7.09 5.51
C PHE A 408 -7.78 7.89 5.12
N THR A 409 -7.01 7.39 4.16
CA THR A 409 -5.71 7.96 3.82
C THR A 409 -5.56 8.27 2.33
N VAL A 410 -4.78 9.30 2.05
CA VAL A 410 -4.22 9.60 0.74
C VAL A 410 -2.71 9.67 0.94
N ALA A 411 -2.01 8.57 0.67
CA ALA A 411 -0.57 8.46 0.97
C ALA A 411 0.31 9.48 0.26
N THR A 412 -0.17 10.06 -0.84
CA THR A 412 0.51 11.12 -1.61
C THR A 412 0.27 12.52 -1.04
N ASP A 413 -0.70 12.69 -0.14
CA ASP A 413 -0.99 13.95 0.58
C ASP A 413 -0.24 13.97 1.93
N THR A 414 0.81 14.78 1.99
CA THR A 414 1.65 14.93 3.18
C THR A 414 0.89 15.47 4.40
N ASN A 415 -0.12 16.33 4.21
CA ASN A 415 -0.91 16.86 5.33
C ASN A 415 -1.84 15.80 5.91
N ASN A 416 -2.52 15.04 5.03
CA ASN A 416 -3.34 13.91 5.45
C ASN A 416 -2.53 12.90 6.27
N ILE A 417 -1.37 12.48 5.77
CA ILE A 417 -0.51 11.51 6.46
C ILE A 417 0.05 12.08 7.77
N LYS A 418 0.42 13.36 7.81
CA LYS A 418 0.86 14.01 9.06
C LYS A 418 -0.21 13.96 10.15
N THR A 419 -1.47 14.26 9.83
CA THR A 419 -2.58 14.19 10.79
C THR A 419 -2.84 12.74 11.22
N VAL A 420 -2.93 11.81 10.28
CA VAL A 420 -3.18 10.40 10.58
C VAL A 420 -2.09 9.81 11.47
N PHE A 421 -0.82 10.12 11.21
CA PHE A 421 0.28 9.62 12.04
C PHE A 421 0.34 10.25 13.43
N GLN A 422 -0.17 11.47 13.63
CA GLN A 422 -0.30 12.04 14.98
C GLN A 422 -1.32 11.27 15.81
N ASP A 423 -2.45 10.89 15.22
CA ASP A 423 -3.46 10.04 15.87
C ASP A 423 -2.88 8.66 16.19
N VAL A 424 -2.23 8.02 15.21
CA VAL A 424 -1.58 6.73 15.38
C VAL A 424 -0.51 6.77 16.47
N HIS A 425 0.34 7.80 16.48
CA HIS A 425 1.37 7.98 17.49
C HIS A 425 0.77 8.10 18.90
N THR A 426 -0.29 8.89 19.06
CA THR A 426 -0.98 9.06 20.35
C THR A 426 -1.56 7.73 20.84
N MET A 427 -2.27 7.02 19.96
CA MET A 427 -2.87 5.72 20.26
C MET A 427 -1.83 4.65 20.60
N ILE A 428 -0.72 4.61 19.87
CA ILE A 428 0.38 3.66 20.13
C ILE A 428 1.04 3.97 21.47
N ILE A 429 1.27 5.25 21.79
CA ILE A 429 1.84 5.64 23.07
C ILE A 429 0.89 5.31 24.23
N GLU A 430 -0.40 5.60 24.10
CA GLU A 430 -1.41 5.29 25.12
C GLU A 430 -1.47 3.79 25.41
N ASN A 431 -1.52 2.95 24.36
CA ASN A 431 -1.56 1.49 24.53
C ASN A 431 -0.25 0.93 25.11
N ASN A 432 0.91 1.40 24.63
CA ASN A 432 2.20 0.90 25.13
C ASN A 432 2.50 1.39 26.55
N LEU A 433 2.25 2.65 26.89
CA LEU A 433 2.43 3.15 28.25
C LEU A 433 1.40 2.54 29.21
N GLY A 434 0.17 2.33 28.75
CA GLY A 434 -0.86 1.62 29.53
C GLY A 434 -0.49 0.17 29.84
N SER A 435 0.28 -0.49 28.97
CA SER A 435 0.82 -1.84 29.20
C SER A 435 2.06 -1.90 30.10
N ILE A 436 2.73 -0.75 30.31
CA ILE A 436 3.91 -0.63 31.19
C ILE A 436 3.52 -0.16 32.60
N LEU A 437 2.39 0.54 32.74
CA LEU A 437 1.89 1.09 34.00
C LEU A 437 0.87 0.19 34.74
N ASN A 438 0.41 -0.90 34.11
CA ASN A 438 -0.39 -1.96 34.73
C ASN A 438 0.40 -3.27 34.70
#